data_AF-A0A7V4T770-F1
#
_entry.id   AF-A0A7V4T770-F1
#
_cell.length_a   1.000
_cell.length_b   1.000
_cell.length_c   1.000
_cell.angle_alpha   90.00
_cell.angle_beta   90.00
_cell.angle_gamma   90.00
#
_symmetry.space_group_name_H-M   'P 1'
#
loop_
_entity.id
_entity.type
_entity.pdbx_description
1 polymer ?
#
loop_
_entity_poly.entity_id
_entity_poly.type
_entity_poly.pdbx_seq_one_letter_code
_entity_poly.pdbx_strand_id
1 'polypeptide(L)'
;MLLLVSSVKYWNKDVIFYINTMLPFGATLAGWLMGKPVIYHIHEISLKPAIFKRFLRFFIQKSATQLIFVSEAVEQAESFTGLKQVVVHNALVSSFYTMAEQHH
;
A
#
# COMPACT_ATOMS: atom_id res chain seq x y z
N MET A 1 3.02 -11.58 -11.71
CA MET A 1 4.20 -11.82 -12.58
C MET A 1 4.24 -10.85 -13.76
N LEU A 2 3.15 -10.66 -14.51
CA LEU A 2 3.08 -9.67 -15.61
C LEU A 2 3.47 -8.23 -15.19
N LEU A 3 3.00 -7.77 -14.02
CA LEU A 3 3.33 -6.44 -13.49
C LEU A 3 4.83 -6.25 -13.19
N LEU A 4 5.55 -7.32 -12.87
CA LEU A 4 6.98 -7.27 -12.57
C LEU A 4 7.77 -7.05 -13.87
N VAL A 5 7.44 -7.82 -14.91
CA VAL A 5 8.07 -7.73 -16.23
C VAL A 5 7.75 -6.39 -16.91
N SER A 6 6.51 -5.90 -16.83
CA SER A 6 6.14 -4.60 -17.40
C SER A 6 6.83 -3.41 -16.72
N SER A 7 7.28 -3.60 -15.47
CA SER A 7 7.93 -2.54 -14.69
C SER A 7 9.39 -2.32 -15.06
N VAL A 8 10.03 -3.28 -15.74
CA VAL A 8 11.44 -3.18 -16.20
C VAL A 8 11.64 -1.95 -17.11
N LYS A 9 10.61 -1.52 -17.85
CA LYS A 9 10.67 -0.31 -18.69
C LYS A 9 10.95 1.00 -17.92
N TYR A 10 10.81 0.98 -16.59
CA TYR A 10 11.07 2.14 -15.73
C TYR A 10 12.48 2.18 -15.15
N TRP A 11 13.40 1.29 -15.56
CA TRP A 11 14.75 1.16 -14.99
C TRP A 11 15.51 2.49 -14.97
N ASN A 12 15.51 3.20 -16.10
CA ASN A 12 16.19 4.48 -16.25
C ASN A 12 15.29 5.70 -15.98
N LYS A 13 14.11 5.50 -15.38
CA LYS A 13 13.20 6.59 -15.03
C LYS A 13 13.23 6.84 -13.53
N ASP A 14 13.11 8.10 -13.15
CA ASP A 14 12.90 8.46 -11.76
C ASP A 14 11.40 8.34 -11.45
N VAL A 15 11.01 7.20 -10.89
CA VAL A 15 9.61 6.86 -10.61
C VAL A 15 9.49 6.28 -9.21
N ILE A 16 8.31 6.48 -8.62
CA ILE A 16 7.91 5.90 -7.35
C ILE A 16 6.84 4.85 -7.62
N PHE A 17 6.96 3.68 -7.00
CA PHE A 17 5.97 2.62 -7.10
C PHE A 17 4.94 2.79 -5.99
N TYR A 18 3.72 3.19 -6.35
CA TYR A 18 2.60 3.32 -5.43
C TYR A 18 1.68 2.09 -5.53
N ILE A 19 1.42 1.43 -4.41
CA ILE A 19 0.75 0.14 -4.37
C ILE A 19 -0.43 0.22 -3.40
N ASN A 20 -1.64 0.00 -3.91
CA ASN A 20 -2.89 0.19 -3.17
C ASN A 20 -3.28 -0.96 -2.25
N THR A 21 -2.58 -2.08 -2.26
CA THR A 21 -2.99 -3.31 -1.57
C THR A 21 -1.75 -4.09 -1.16
N MET A 22 -1.87 -5.01 -0.21
CA MET A 22 -0.73 -5.88 0.16
C MET A 22 -0.44 -6.95 -0.90
N LEU A 23 -1.39 -7.25 -1.78
CA LEU A 23 -1.34 -8.35 -2.74
C LEU A 23 -0.36 -8.21 -3.92
N PRO A 24 -0.05 -7.03 -4.48
CA PRO A 24 0.76 -6.91 -5.70
C PRO A 24 2.27 -6.99 -5.41
N PHE A 25 2.73 -8.07 -4.78
CA PHE A 25 4.15 -8.32 -4.50
C PHE A 25 5.03 -8.21 -5.75
N GLY A 26 4.49 -8.47 -6.94
CA GLY A 26 5.23 -8.41 -8.20
C GLY A 26 5.65 -6.98 -8.59
N ALA A 27 4.77 -5.99 -8.40
CA ALA A 27 5.13 -4.59 -8.65
C ALA A 27 6.10 -4.08 -7.59
N THR A 28 5.92 -4.53 -6.35
CA THR A 28 6.83 -4.25 -5.26
C THR A 28 8.23 -4.76 -5.51
N LEU A 29 8.35 -6.02 -5.93
CA LEU A 29 9.63 -6.65 -6.14
C LEU A 29 10.37 -5.98 -7.29
N ALA A 30 9.66 -5.51 -8.33
CA ALA A 30 10.28 -4.69 -9.37
C ALA A 30 10.85 -3.38 -8.80
N GLY A 31 10.04 -2.58 -8.09
CA GLY A 31 10.52 -1.33 -7.49
C GLY A 31 11.72 -1.54 -6.56
N TRP A 32 11.65 -2.57 -5.70
CA TRP A 32 12.72 -2.93 -4.79
C TRP A 32 14.01 -3.39 -5.50
N LEU A 33 13.91 -4.28 -6.49
CA LEU A 33 15.05 -4.75 -7.28
C LEU A 33 15.69 -3.61 -8.11
N MET A 34 14.88 -2.62 -8.51
CA MET A 34 15.32 -1.44 -9.24
C MET A 34 15.88 -0.33 -8.31
N GLY A 35 15.86 -0.53 -6.99
CA GLY A 35 16.27 0.48 -6.01
C GLY A 35 15.38 1.72 -5.97
N LYS A 36 14.13 1.61 -6.44
CA LYS A 36 13.17 2.71 -6.50
C LYS A 36 12.30 2.75 -5.24
N PRO A 37 11.87 3.94 -4.78
CA PRO A 37 10.99 4.04 -3.63
C PRO A 37 9.67 3.29 -3.86
N VAL A 38 9.24 2.53 -2.85
CA VAL A 38 7.97 1.81 -2.88
C VAL A 38 7.09 2.29 -1.74
N ILE A 39 5.94 2.84 -2.08
CA ILE A 39 4.95 3.36 -1.15
C ILE A 39 3.73 2.44 -1.17
N TYR A 40 3.39 1.91 -0.01
CA TYR A 40 2.19 1.09 0.17
C TYR A 40 1.06 1.91 0.76
N HIS A 41 -0.13 1.73 0.22
CA HIS A 41 -1.37 2.22 0.80
C HIS A 41 -2.19 1.02 1.25
N ILE A 42 -2.34 0.83 2.55
CA ILE A 42 -2.96 -0.36 3.13
C ILE A 42 -4.36 0.02 3.59
N HIS A 43 -5.36 -0.62 2.97
CA HIS A 43 -6.77 -0.59 3.40
C HIS A 43 -7.24 -1.94 3.96
N GLU A 44 -6.44 -2.99 3.82
CA GLU A 44 -6.85 -4.37 4.07
C GLU A 44 -6.30 -4.86 5.41
N ILE A 45 -7.19 -5.26 6.32
CA ILE A 45 -6.83 -5.79 7.64
C ILE A 45 -6.82 -7.34 7.64
N SER A 46 -7.67 -7.96 6.82
CA SER A 46 -7.95 -9.40 6.90
C SER A 46 -7.62 -10.14 5.60
N LEU A 47 -6.35 -10.52 5.44
CA LEU A 47 -5.93 -11.44 4.37
C LEU A 47 -5.92 -12.87 4.88
N LYS A 48 -6.65 -13.76 4.19
CA LYS A 48 -6.65 -15.20 4.42
C LYS A 48 -6.06 -15.91 3.19
N PRO A 49 -5.29 -17.00 3.38
CA PRO A 49 -4.90 -17.61 4.64
C PRO A 49 -3.79 -16.83 5.39
N ALA A 50 -3.69 -16.99 6.72
CA ALA A 50 -2.75 -16.23 7.56
C ALA A 50 -1.27 -16.41 7.17
N ILE A 51 -0.91 -17.58 6.64
CA ILE A 51 0.44 -17.88 6.12
C ILE A 51 0.75 -16.97 4.93
N PHE A 52 -0.22 -16.78 4.03
CA PHE A 52 -0.08 -15.89 2.89
C PHE A 52 0.05 -14.43 3.33
N LYS A 53 -0.71 -14.00 4.34
CA LYS A 53 -0.53 -12.69 4.96
C LYS A 53 0.88 -12.49 5.50
N ARG A 54 1.42 -13.47 6.25
CA ARG A 54 2.78 -13.40 6.80
C ARG A 54 3.84 -13.30 5.70
N PHE A 55 3.65 -14.06 4.62
CA PHE A 55 4.50 -14.00 3.43
C PHE A 55 4.49 -12.60 2.81
N LEU A 56 3.32 -12.00 2.58
CA LEU A 56 3.22 -10.63 2.05
C LEU A 56 3.85 -9.60 2.98
N ARG A 57 3.61 -9.71 4.29
CA ARG A 57 4.20 -8.82 5.30
C ARG A 57 5.73 -8.87 5.29
N PHE A 58 6.33 -10.03 5.05
CA PHE A 58 7.78 -10.14 4.91
C PHE A 58 8.32 -9.30 3.75
N PHE A 59 7.67 -9.35 2.59
CA PHE A 59 8.08 -8.53 1.45
C PHE A 59 7.87 -7.05 1.71
N ILE A 60 6.72 -6.65 2.26
CA ILE A 60 6.44 -5.26 2.63
C ILE A 60 7.54 -4.74 3.56
N GLN A 61 7.89 -5.50 4.62
CA GLN A 61 8.95 -5.12 5.56
C GLN A 61 10.31 -4.88 4.91
N LYS A 62 10.63 -5.61 3.83
CA LYS A 62 11.92 -5.53 3.14
C LYS A 62 11.98 -4.48 2.03
N SER A 63 10.83 -4.15 1.45
CA SER A 63 10.75 -3.36 0.21
C SER A 63 10.11 -1.98 0.39
N ALA A 64 9.24 -1.81 1.39
CA ALA A 64 8.54 -0.56 1.59
C ALA A 64 9.50 0.53 2.04
N THR A 65 9.43 1.68 1.37
CA THR A 65 10.05 2.93 1.82
C THR A 65 9.11 3.68 2.76
N GLN A 66 7.81 3.62 2.49
CA GLN A 66 6.78 4.25 3.31
C GLN A 66 5.49 3.44 3.26
N LEU A 67 4.76 3.43 4.37
CA LEU A 67 3.44 2.86 4.53
C LEU A 67 2.44 3.98 4.81
N ILE A 68 1.32 3.93 4.11
CA ILE A 68 0.17 4.82 4.27
C ILE A 68 -1.00 3.94 4.69
N PHE A 69 -1.66 4.29 5.79
CA PHE A 69 -2.84 3.59 6.28
C PHE A 69 -4.07 4.48 6.12
N VAL A 70 -5.21 3.90 5.72
CA VAL A 70 -6.48 4.65 5.55
C VAL A 70 -7.12 5.07 6.88
N SER A 71 -6.70 4.48 8.00
CA SER A 71 -7.18 4.80 9.33
C SER A 71 -6.22 4.29 10.41
N GLU A 72 -6.32 4.88 11.61
CA GLU A 72 -5.56 4.43 12.79
C GLU A 72 -5.89 2.98 13.17
N ALA A 73 -7.13 2.53 12.96
CA ALA A 73 -7.54 1.16 13.23
C ALA A 73 -6.79 0.15 12.34
N VAL A 74 -6.56 0.50 11.07
CA VAL A 74 -5.77 -0.33 10.14
C VAL A 74 -4.30 -0.30 10.52
N GLU A 75 -3.75 0.86 10.88
CA GLU A 75 -2.38 0.98 11.36
C GLU A 75 -2.13 0.12 12.60
N GLN A 76 -3.00 0.19 13.61
CA GLN A 76 -2.84 -0.60 14.83
C GLN A 76 -2.90 -2.10 14.56
N ALA A 77 -3.77 -2.54 13.65
CA ALA A 77 -3.89 -3.95 13.27
C ALA A 77 -2.71 -4.45 12.41
N GLU A 78 -2.14 -3.59 11.56
CA GLU A 78 -1.16 -3.96 10.53
C GLU A 78 0.21 -3.30 10.68
N SER A 79 0.53 -2.71 11.84
CA SER A 79 1.79 -1.98 12.03
C SER A 79 3.04 -2.79 11.70
N PHE A 80 4.05 -2.09 11.20
CA PHE A 80 5.38 -2.62 10.87
C PHE A 80 6.45 -1.93 11.72
N THR A 81 7.54 -2.62 12.04
CA THR A 81 8.59 -2.04 12.88
C THR A 81 9.66 -1.37 12.01
N GLY A 82 10.13 -0.18 12.40
CA GLY A 82 11.25 0.51 11.74
C GLY A 82 10.96 1.05 10.33
N LEU A 83 9.69 1.11 9.93
CA LEU A 83 9.26 1.72 8.66
C LEU A 83 8.53 3.04 8.92
N LYS A 84 8.72 4.00 8.01
CA LYS A 84 7.95 5.25 8.01
C LYS A 84 6.49 4.95 7.73
N GLN A 85 5.62 5.28 8.68
CA GLN A 85 4.18 5.01 8.66
C GLN A 85 3.42 6.33 8.82
N VAL A 86 2.36 6.51 8.02
CA VAL A 86 1.49 7.69 8.06
C VAL A 86 0.05 7.25 7.91
N VAL A 87 -0.85 7.79 8.72
CA VAL A 87 -2.29 7.62 8.54
C VAL A 87 -2.83 8.77 7.68
N VAL A 88 -3.54 8.42 6.61
CA VAL A 88 -4.26 9.36 5.75
C VAL A 88 -5.70 8.87 5.69
N HIS A 89 -6.59 9.57 6.39
CA HIS A 89 -8.01 9.25 6.34
C HIS A 89 -8.54 9.44 4.91
N ASN A 90 -9.30 8.47 4.42
CA ASN A 90 -10.02 8.62 3.16
C ASN A 90 -10.93 9.85 3.26
N ALA A 91 -10.65 10.86 2.44
CA ALA A 91 -11.56 11.98 2.29
C ALA A 91 -12.85 11.45 1.65
N LEU A 92 -13.97 11.54 2.37
CA LEU A 92 -15.28 11.32 1.78
C LEU A 92 -15.45 12.34 0.64
N VAL A 93 -15.88 11.85 -0.52
CA VAL A 93 -16.15 12.72 -1.68
C VAL A 93 -17.17 13.77 -1.23
N SER A 94 -16.98 15.02 -1.64
CA SER A 94 -17.85 16.15 -1.26
C SER A 94 -19.34 15.88 -1.50
N SER A 95 -19.68 15.05 -2.49
CA SER A 95 -21.06 14.61 -2.78
C SER A 95 -21.72 13.84 -1.63
N PHE A 96 -20.96 13.18 -0.76
CA PHE A 96 -21.47 12.48 0.42
C PHE A 96 -21.93 13.46 1.50
N TYR A 97 -21.25 14.62 1.63
CA TYR A 97 -21.67 15.70 2.53
C TYR A 97 -22.97 16.34 2.04
N THR A 98 -23.10 16.54 0.73
CA THR A 98 -24.32 17.12 0.13
C THR A 98 -25.55 16.23 0.34
N MET A 99 -25.39 14.90 0.31
CA MET A 99 -26.47 13.94 0.59
C MET A 99 -26.85 13.90 2.07
N ALA A 100 -25.90 14.13 2.99
CA ALA A 100 -26.16 14.17 4.43
C ALA A 100 -26.94 15.44 4.85
N GLU A 101 -26.69 16.58 4.19
CA GLU A 101 -27.45 17.81 4.44
C GLU A 101 -28.89 17.77 3.90
N GLN A 102 -29.19 16.92 2.90
CA GLN A 102 -30.54 16.82 2.31
C GLN A 102 -31.53 15.97 3.12
N HIS A 103 -31.09 15.32 4.21
CA HIS A 103 -31.93 14.52 5.09
C HIS A 103 -32.12 15.13 6.49
N HIS A 104 -31.88 16.44 6.64
CA HIS A 104 -32.25 17.23 7.81
C HIS A 104 -33.49 18.10 7.53
#